data_AF-A0A2D4GGD1-F1
#
_entry.id   AF-A0A2D4GGD1-F1
#
_cell.length_a   1.000
_cell.length_b   1.000
_cell.length_c   1.000
_cell.angle_alpha   90.00
_cell.angle_beta   90.00
_cell.angle_gamma   90.00
#
_symmetry.space_group_name_H-M   'P 1'
#
loop_
_entity.id
_entity.type
_entity.pdbx_description
1 polymer ?
#
loop_
_entity_poly.entity_id
_entity_poly.type
_entity_poly.pdbx_seq_one_letter_code
_entity_poly.pdbx_strand_id
1 'polypeptide(L)'
;SRGQSEPVRKPDVILVGNGQKLLYRLPAHPEPFVANKRQVDFTEGSWQKQSGEPVSREELLHALQNLEAVMIQTVYDNRMATVGLSNIIMDTTTTEVTGLGLAHHVEEC
;
A
#
# COMPACT_ATOMS: atom_id res chain seq x y z
N SER A 1 13.22 4.87 -34.36
CA SER A 1 13.52 5.04 -32.93
C SER A 1 12.35 4.51 -32.12
N ARG A 2 12.57 3.64 -31.12
CA ARG A 2 11.51 3.35 -30.14
C ARG A 2 11.24 4.67 -29.38
N GLY A 3 9.98 5.10 -29.29
CA GLY A 3 9.60 6.37 -28.64
C GLY A 3 9.95 6.41 -27.15
N GLN A 4 9.63 7.47 -26.44
CA GLN A 4 9.78 7.50 -24.97
C GLN A 4 8.77 6.55 -24.30
N SER A 5 9.08 6.13 -23.07
CA SER A 5 8.19 5.29 -22.27
C SER A 5 7.28 6.19 -21.43
N GLU A 6 6.04 5.73 -21.17
CA GLU A 6 5.03 6.53 -20.47
C GLU A 6 4.71 5.92 -19.10
N PRO A 7 4.74 6.73 -18.02
CA PRO A 7 4.39 6.27 -16.68
C PRO A 7 2.94 5.79 -16.58
N VAL A 8 2.73 4.65 -15.92
CA VAL A 8 1.42 4.12 -15.59
C VAL A 8 0.99 4.66 -14.23
N ARG A 9 0.02 5.58 -14.23
CA ARG A 9 -0.52 6.18 -13.01
C ARG A 9 -1.66 5.34 -12.43
N LYS A 10 -1.38 4.58 -11.38
CA LYS A 10 -2.35 3.85 -10.56
C LYS A 10 -2.03 4.09 -9.07
N PRO A 11 -2.91 3.70 -8.13
CA PRO A 11 -2.52 3.60 -6.74
C PRO A 11 -1.44 2.54 -6.56
N ASP A 12 -0.43 2.83 -5.75
CA ASP A 12 0.70 1.94 -5.51
C ASP A 12 0.31 0.78 -4.58
N VAL A 13 -0.54 1.07 -3.59
CA VAL A 13 -1.18 0.05 -2.74
C VAL A 13 -2.67 0.33 -2.64
N ILE A 14 -3.48 -0.73 -2.64
CA ILE A 14 -4.92 -0.65 -2.40
C ILE A 14 -5.27 -1.66 -1.30
N LEU A 15 -5.91 -1.17 -0.25
CA LEU A 15 -6.60 -2.03 0.73
C LEU A 15 -8.05 -2.19 0.31
N VAL A 16 -8.55 -3.42 0.38
CA VAL A 16 -9.97 -3.76 0.20
C VAL A 16 -10.43 -4.47 1.46
N GLY A 17 -11.50 -3.97 2.08
CA GLY A 17 -12.08 -4.60 3.27
C GLY A 17 -13.35 -3.90 3.69
N ASN A 18 -14.30 -4.65 4.23
CA ASN A 18 -15.63 -4.15 4.63
C ASN A 18 -16.31 -3.27 3.56
N GLY A 19 -16.19 -3.66 2.29
CA GLY A 19 -16.76 -2.92 1.16
C GLY A 19 -16.06 -1.58 0.82
N GLN A 20 -14.97 -1.23 1.51
CA GLN A 20 -14.20 -0.01 1.27
C GLN A 20 -12.96 -0.29 0.41
N LYS A 21 -12.53 0.73 -0.35
CA LYS A 21 -11.26 0.74 -1.08
C LYS A 21 -10.43 1.94 -0.66
N LEU A 22 -9.31 1.69 0.00
CA LEU A 22 -8.39 2.72 0.47
C LEU A 22 -7.15 2.71 -0.43
N LEU A 23 -6.77 3.88 -0.92
CA LEU A 23 -5.74 4.08 -1.93
C LEU A 23 -4.51 4.72 -1.30
N TYR A 24 -3.35 4.10 -1.48
CA TYR A 24 -2.05 4.68 -1.14
C TYR A 24 -1.34 5.07 -2.44
N ARG A 25 -0.71 6.24 -2.46
CA ARG A 25 0.03 6.76 -3.62
C ARG A 25 1.39 7.27 -3.20
N LEU A 26 2.41 6.86 -3.92
CA LEU A 26 3.77 7.37 -3.75
C LEU A 26 3.86 8.80 -4.30
N PRO A 27 4.63 9.68 -3.64
CA PRO A 27 4.87 11.03 -4.14
C PRO A 27 5.70 11.06 -5.43
N ALA A 28 6.50 10.01 -5.69
CA ALA A 28 7.34 9.89 -6.87
C ALA A 28 7.27 8.47 -7.45
N HIS A 29 7.36 8.37 -8.78
CA HIS A 29 7.36 7.09 -9.47
C HIS A 29 8.69 6.36 -9.22
N PRO A 30 8.69 5.02 -9.16
CA PRO A 30 9.92 4.25 -9.02
C PRO A 30 10.81 4.38 -10.26
N GLU A 31 12.11 4.49 -10.04
CA GLU A 31 13.09 4.54 -11.12
C GLU A 31 13.32 3.13 -11.74
N PRO A 32 13.46 3.01 -13.07
CA PRO A 32 13.75 1.74 -13.73
C PRO A 32 15.05 1.11 -13.22
N PHE A 33 15.06 -0.21 -13.06
CA PHE A 33 16.21 -1.00 -12.62
C PHE A 33 16.76 -0.67 -11.22
N VAL A 34 16.08 0.21 -10.48
CA VAL A 34 16.39 0.53 -9.09
C VAL A 34 15.43 -0.22 -8.18
N ALA A 35 15.97 -0.87 -7.14
CA ALA A 35 15.14 -1.57 -6.17
C ALA A 35 14.20 -0.59 -5.45
N ASN A 36 12.90 -0.78 -5.64
CA ASN A 36 11.86 0.01 -5.02
C ASN A 36 11.56 -0.53 -3.60
N LYS A 37 12.35 -0.13 -2.60
CA LYS A 37 12.10 -0.48 -1.19
C LYS A 37 11.08 0.48 -0.60
N ARG A 38 10.01 -0.05 0.00
CA ARG A 38 8.91 0.74 0.57
C ARG A 38 8.44 0.18 1.90
N GLN A 39 8.09 1.09 2.79
CA GLN A 39 7.31 0.86 3.98
C GLN A 39 6.02 1.67 3.81
N VAL A 40 4.88 1.01 4.04
CA VAL A 40 3.55 1.62 3.89
C VAL A 40 2.89 1.60 5.25
N ASP A 41 2.82 2.77 5.89
CA ASP A 41 2.28 2.88 7.23
C ASP A 41 0.74 2.87 7.21
N PHE A 42 0.15 2.05 8.08
CA PHE A 42 -1.30 1.94 8.22
C PHE A 42 -1.79 3.01 9.21
N THR A 43 -1.50 4.27 8.89
CA THR A 43 -1.85 5.45 9.68
C THR A 43 -2.83 6.33 8.92
N GLU A 44 -3.63 7.08 9.66
CA GLU A 44 -4.56 8.06 9.09
C GLU A 44 -3.81 9.11 8.27
N GLY A 45 -4.43 9.58 7.19
CA GLY A 45 -3.82 10.57 6.28
C GLY A 45 -2.81 10.01 5.27
N SER A 46 -2.31 8.79 5.46
CA SER A 46 -1.53 8.07 4.43
C SER A 46 -2.40 7.52 3.29
N TRP A 47 -3.70 7.42 3.54
CA TRP A 47 -4.68 6.78 2.66
C TRP A 47 -5.71 7.78 2.11
N GLN A 48 -6.17 7.51 0.89
CA GLN A 48 -7.20 8.28 0.22
C GLN A 48 -8.38 7.38 -0.16
N LYS A 49 -9.59 7.91 -0.07
CA LYS A 49 -10.80 7.29 -0.62
C LYS A 49 -10.74 7.30 -2.15
N GLN A 50 -11.62 6.55 -2.79
CA GLN A 50 -11.78 6.61 -4.24
C GLN A 50 -12.19 8.02 -4.75
N SER A 51 -12.84 8.82 -3.91
CA SER A 51 -13.16 10.23 -4.19
C SER A 51 -11.92 11.15 -4.19
N GLY A 52 -10.77 10.68 -3.69
CA GLY A 52 -9.57 11.48 -3.49
C GLY A 52 -9.48 12.18 -2.13
N GLU A 53 -10.53 12.09 -1.32
CA GLU A 53 -10.53 12.63 0.05
C GLU A 53 -9.64 11.79 0.98
N PRO A 54 -9.04 12.40 2.02
CA PRO A 54 -8.31 11.66 3.04
C PRO A 54 -9.22 10.69 3.80
N VAL A 55 -8.64 9.57 4.22
CA VAL A 55 -9.32 8.53 5.02
C VAL A 55 -9.21 8.86 6.51
N SER A 56 -10.31 8.72 7.24
CA SER A 56 -10.32 8.88 8.70
C SER A 56 -9.80 7.63 9.42
N ARG A 57 -9.52 7.78 10.72
CA ARG A 57 -9.18 6.66 11.62
C ARG A 57 -10.20 5.55 11.59
N GLU A 58 -11.46 5.91 11.79
CA GLU A 58 -12.57 4.98 11.82
C GLU A 58 -12.71 4.23 10.49
N GLU A 59 -12.57 4.92 9.36
CA GLU A 59 -12.66 4.29 8.04
C GLU A 59 -11.49 3.34 7.77
N LEU A 60 -10.28 3.70 8.20
CA LEU A 60 -9.10 2.84 8.09
C LEU A 60 -9.28 1.56 8.93
N LEU A 61 -9.63 1.71 10.20
CA LEU A 61 -9.84 0.59 11.11
C LEU A 61 -11.02 -0.29 10.69
N HIS A 62 -12.09 0.31 10.17
CA HIS A 62 -13.23 -0.43 9.66
C HIS A 62 -12.83 -1.28 8.44
N ALA A 63 -12.04 -0.76 7.50
CA ALA A 63 -11.52 -1.57 6.40
C ALA A 63 -10.59 -2.69 6.89
N LEU A 64 -9.75 -2.43 7.90
CA LEU A 64 -8.79 -3.41 8.45
C LEU A 64 -9.46 -4.52 9.27
N GLN A 65 -10.61 -4.25 9.90
CA GLN A 65 -11.35 -5.23 10.70
C GLN A 65 -11.72 -6.48 9.90
N ASN A 66 -11.95 -6.34 8.60
CA ASN A 66 -12.19 -7.45 7.68
C ASN A 66 -11.47 -7.17 6.36
N LEU A 67 -10.13 -7.26 6.40
CA LEU A 67 -9.27 -7.04 5.25
C LEU A 67 -9.42 -8.20 4.26
N GLU A 68 -9.98 -7.92 3.09
CA GLU A 68 -10.22 -8.88 2.01
C GLU A 68 -9.01 -9.00 1.06
N ALA A 69 -8.31 -7.88 0.79
CA ALA A 69 -7.14 -7.87 -0.08
C ALA A 69 -6.19 -6.70 0.17
N VAL A 70 -4.90 -6.96 -0.06
CA VAL A 70 -3.85 -5.96 -0.27
C VAL A 70 -3.34 -6.10 -1.70
N MET A 71 -3.56 -5.09 -2.52
CA MET A 71 -3.10 -5.09 -3.92
C MET A 71 -1.92 -4.13 -4.08
N ILE A 72 -0.85 -4.56 -4.74
CA ILE A 72 0.37 -3.77 -4.96
C ILE A 72 0.56 -3.53 -6.46
N GLN A 73 0.84 -2.30 -6.87
CA GLN A 73 1.18 -1.98 -8.26
C GLN A 73 2.54 -2.60 -8.62
N THR A 74 2.57 -3.34 -9.73
CA THR A 74 3.79 -3.99 -10.24
C THR A 74 4.14 -3.55 -11.67
N VAL A 75 3.33 -2.69 -12.29
CA VAL A 75 3.56 -2.15 -13.62
C VAL A 75 3.55 -0.63 -13.53
N TYR A 76 4.72 -0.01 -13.67
CA TYR A 76 4.92 1.44 -13.50
C TYR A 76 5.14 2.19 -14.80
N ASP A 77 5.40 1.47 -15.89
CA ASP A 77 5.68 2.03 -17.21
C ASP A 77 5.06 1.13 -18.30
N ASN A 78 4.55 1.74 -19.38
CA ASN A 78 3.84 1.02 -20.45
C ASN A 78 4.72 0.08 -21.29
N ARG A 79 6.03 0.05 -21.03
CA ARG A 79 7.02 -0.80 -21.71
C ARG A 79 7.81 -1.68 -20.75
N MET A 80 7.39 -1.79 -19.49
CA MET A 80 7.98 -2.75 -18.55
C MET A 80 7.88 -4.17 -19.11
N ALA A 81 9.01 -4.87 -19.13
CA ALA A 81 9.08 -6.27 -19.58
C ALA A 81 9.03 -7.27 -18.42
N THR A 82 9.60 -6.91 -17.28
CA THR A 82 9.74 -7.80 -16.12
C THR A 82 9.58 -7.02 -14.82
N VAL A 83 8.99 -7.67 -13.83
CA VAL A 83 8.90 -7.17 -12.45
C VAL A 83 9.32 -8.27 -11.49
N GLY A 84 10.00 -7.89 -10.40
CA GLY A 84 10.27 -8.74 -9.26
C GLY A 84 9.66 -8.14 -8.01
N LEU A 85 9.06 -8.98 -7.17
CA LEU A 85 8.52 -8.61 -5.86
C LEU A 85 9.08 -9.59 -4.83
N SER A 86 9.59 -9.06 -3.72
CA SER A 86 10.28 -9.85 -2.69
C SER A 86 10.22 -9.15 -1.35
N ASN A 87 10.44 -9.89 -0.25
CA ASN A 87 10.47 -9.36 1.12
C ASN A 87 9.18 -8.64 1.52
N ILE A 88 8.02 -9.19 1.13
CA ILE A 88 6.72 -8.68 1.55
C ILE A 88 6.51 -9.13 3.00
N ILE A 89 6.48 -8.17 3.91
CA ILE A 89 6.24 -8.37 5.34
C ILE A 89 5.17 -7.35 5.73
N MET A 90 4.22 -7.78 6.56
CA MET A 90 3.24 -6.91 7.18
C MET A 90 3.39 -7.08 8.68
N ASP A 91 3.72 -5.99 9.36
CA ASP A 91 3.74 -5.99 10.82
C ASP A 91 2.29 -5.97 11.33
N THR A 92 2.02 -6.82 12.32
CA THR A 92 0.75 -6.85 13.04
C THR A 92 1.08 -6.75 14.52
N THR A 93 0.27 -5.99 15.28
CA THR A 93 0.25 -6.20 16.73
C THR A 93 -0.83 -7.21 17.02
N THR A 94 -0.40 -8.37 17.47
CA THR A 94 -1.25 -9.28 18.21
C THR A 94 -0.97 -9.07 19.70
N THR A 95 -1.95 -9.32 20.56
CA THR A 95 -1.69 -9.49 22.00
C THR A 95 -0.82 -10.72 22.28
N GLU A 96 -0.70 -11.64 21.32
CA GLU A 96 0.25 -12.74 21.34
C GLU A 96 1.64 -12.28 20.89
N VAL A 97 2.69 -12.78 21.55
CA VAL A 97 4.09 -12.49 21.19
C VAL A 97 4.41 -13.12 19.84
N THR A 98 4.25 -12.36 18.76
CA THR A 98 4.94 -12.65 17.50
C THR A 98 6.38 -12.14 17.66
N GLY A 99 7.39 -12.95 17.32
CA GLY A 99 8.81 -12.59 17.48
C GLY A 99 9.29 -11.39 16.64
N LEU A 100 8.37 -10.55 16.16
CA LEU A 100 8.54 -9.37 15.31
C LEU A 100 8.56 -8.06 16.11
N GLY A 101 8.29 -8.11 17.42
CA GLY A 101 8.27 -6.93 18.30
C GLY A 101 6.91 -6.22 18.30
N LEU A 102 6.74 -5.31 19.26
CA LEU A 102 5.51 -4.51 19.41
C LEU A 102 5.44 -3.43 18.33
N ALA A 103 4.37 -3.38 17.54
CA ALA A 103 4.09 -2.19 16.73
C ALA A 103 3.50 -1.08 17.62
N HIS A 104 4.09 0.11 17.54
CA HIS A 104 3.81 1.21 18.47
C HIS A 104 2.56 2.05 18.15
N HIS A 105 1.86 1.74 17.05
CA HIS A 105 0.74 2.53 16.53
C HIS A 105 -0.53 1.69 16.33
N VAL A 106 -0.81 0.75 17.24
CA VAL A 106 -2.05 -0.04 17.15
C VAL A 106 -2.99 0.32 18.30
N GLU A 107 -4.26 0.45 17.95
CA GLU A 107 -5.33 0.66 18.92
C GLU A 107 -5.73 -0.66 19.58
N GLU A 108 -5.77 -0.65 20.91
CA GLU A 108 -6.29 -1.72 21.75
C GLU A 108 -7.73 -1.33 22.14
N CYS A 109 -8.71 -2.18 21.84
CA CYS A 109 -10.13 -1.98 22.17
C CYS A 109 -10.61 -2.99 23.21
#